data_AF-A0A8S1P4J4-F1
#
_entry.id   AF-A0A8S1P4J4-F1
#
_cell.length_a   1.000
_cell.length_b   1.000
_cell.length_c   1.000
_cell.angle_alpha   90.00
_cell.angle_beta   90.00
_cell.angle_gamma   90.00
#
_symmetry.space_group_name_H-M   'P 1'
#
loop_
_entity.id
_entity.type
_entity.pdbx_description
1 polymer ?
#
loop_
_entity_poly.entity_id
_entity_poly.type
_entity_poly.pdbx_seq_one_letter_code
_entity_poly.pdbx_strand_id
1 'polypeptide(L)'
;MQSNKDNLSLEILLGFQYPELFTKAMTFKQFHQEYTARNKDNPLKYGINENFIELGQDLIEFYYNDFFTYQDLPNKTHKIFKTYSDIRKQKQLVLSEKNLADTAVQLGLKTQMLISINPNSELKNNQKILAQALKAIIGAQYFDKKKDLNILRDLLQVVFQEIIKKSLDEAMGFPQQENIKGDFKEFIDKHPELSYKLSYQELKNNIELNQTIYEYELKINDILPIKRSGKQKKAVEKEVFKVALELVKSDKFQQILDDSMRSQLDQSFDGPSHQIQDSIVIESQVSSKFHQQFSFVQQFSLMDQSFQEQLQINEQDEDKKQIERSLKY
;
A
#
# COMPACT_ATOMS: atom_id res chain seq x y z
N MET A 1 1.43 17.05 -35.59
CA MET A 1 0.98 18.44 -35.35
C MET A 1 0.38 18.68 -33.97
N GLN A 2 0.15 17.65 -33.13
CA GLN A 2 -0.38 17.82 -31.76
C GLN A 2 0.60 18.49 -30.77
N SER A 3 1.91 18.21 -30.85
CA SER A 3 2.87 18.62 -29.79
C SER A 3 3.11 20.14 -29.67
N ASN A 4 2.73 20.94 -30.67
CA ASN A 4 2.87 22.40 -30.59
C ASN A 4 1.73 23.08 -29.82
N LYS A 5 0.54 22.45 -29.71
CA LYS A 5 -0.56 23.00 -28.90
C LYS A 5 -0.36 22.72 -27.41
N ASP A 6 0.25 21.59 -27.08
CA ASP A 6 0.47 21.16 -25.69
C ASP A 6 1.50 22.10 -25.01
N ASN A 7 2.58 22.46 -25.71
CA ASN A 7 3.56 23.43 -25.20
C ASN A 7 2.99 24.85 -25.01
N LEU A 8 2.14 25.31 -25.94
CA LEU A 8 1.51 26.64 -25.87
C LEU A 8 0.61 26.78 -24.62
N SER A 9 -0.05 25.68 -24.24
CA SER A 9 -0.98 25.64 -23.11
C SER A 9 -0.27 25.65 -21.76
N LEU A 10 0.95 25.08 -21.71
CA LEU A 10 1.80 25.06 -20.53
C LEU A 10 2.54 26.40 -20.32
N GLU A 11 2.90 27.11 -21.39
CA GLU A 11 3.42 28.49 -21.30
C GLU A 11 2.37 29.46 -20.73
N ILE A 12 1.09 29.26 -21.04
CA ILE A 12 -0.02 30.07 -20.48
C ILE A 12 -0.09 29.93 -18.96
N LEU A 13 0.24 28.76 -18.40
CA LEU A 13 0.28 28.52 -16.95
C LEU A 13 1.37 29.32 -16.23
N LEU A 14 2.39 29.75 -16.97
CA LEU A 14 3.48 30.61 -16.47
C LEU A 14 3.25 32.09 -16.84
N GLY A 15 2.20 32.40 -17.59
CA GLY A 15 1.76 33.75 -17.90
C GLY A 15 1.08 34.40 -16.70
N PHE A 16 1.81 35.23 -15.97
CA PHE A 16 1.29 36.04 -14.87
C PHE A 16 1.09 37.50 -15.31
N GLN A 17 -0.09 38.05 -15.03
CA GLN A 17 -0.35 39.49 -15.13
C GLN A 17 0.32 40.26 -13.98
N TYR A 18 0.48 39.60 -12.83
CA TYR A 18 1.08 40.15 -11.62
C TYR A 18 2.36 39.36 -11.27
N PRO A 19 3.55 39.79 -11.74
CA PRO A 19 4.82 39.07 -11.53
C PRO A 19 5.19 38.84 -10.07
N GLU A 20 4.67 39.67 -9.17
CA GLU A 20 4.83 39.52 -7.72
C GLU A 20 4.21 38.22 -7.19
N LEU A 21 3.09 37.77 -7.77
CA LEU A 21 2.43 36.52 -7.38
C LEU A 21 3.30 35.32 -7.77
N PHE A 22 3.88 35.36 -8.98
CA PHE A 22 4.83 34.35 -9.43
C PHE A 22 6.05 34.29 -8.51
N THR A 23 6.65 35.45 -8.23
CA THR A 23 7.83 35.55 -7.36
C THR A 23 7.54 34.98 -5.97
N LYS A 24 6.38 35.34 -5.40
CA LYS A 24 5.93 34.80 -4.11
C LYS A 24 5.72 33.28 -4.16
N ALA A 25 5.09 32.76 -5.21
CA ALA A 25 4.86 31.32 -5.40
C ALA A 25 6.16 30.50 -5.47
N MET A 26 7.20 31.08 -6.06
CA MET A 26 8.51 30.46 -6.18
C MET A 26 9.41 30.65 -4.95
N THR A 27 8.99 31.45 -3.96
CA THR A 27 9.78 31.73 -2.75
C THR A 27 9.42 30.78 -1.62
N PHE A 28 10.34 29.86 -1.29
CA PHE A 28 10.18 28.94 -0.17
C PHE A 28 10.67 29.56 1.14
N LYS A 29 10.13 29.05 2.25
CA LYS A 29 10.44 29.49 3.62
C LYS A 29 11.93 29.56 3.92
N GLN A 30 12.69 28.52 3.53
CA GLN A 30 14.13 28.46 3.79
C GLN A 30 14.88 29.61 3.12
N PHE A 31 14.64 29.86 1.83
CA PHE A 31 15.23 30.99 1.12
C PHE A 31 14.90 32.31 1.81
N HIS A 32 13.64 32.52 2.18
CA HIS A 32 13.21 33.74 2.85
C HIS A 32 13.91 33.97 4.19
N GLN A 33 14.10 32.91 4.99
CA GLN A 33 14.82 32.97 6.26
C GLN A 33 16.31 33.31 6.04
N GLU A 34 16.96 32.59 5.12
CA GLU A 34 18.36 32.85 4.76
C GLU A 34 18.54 34.29 4.24
N TYR A 35 17.61 34.77 3.41
CA TYR A 35 17.70 36.09 2.76
C TYR A 35 17.50 37.21 3.77
N THR A 36 16.49 37.09 4.63
CA THR A 36 16.19 38.09 5.67
C THR A 36 17.30 38.15 6.71
N ALA A 37 17.92 37.02 7.05
CA ALA A 37 19.08 37.00 7.96
C ALA A 37 20.28 37.76 7.40
N ARG A 38 20.50 37.73 6.07
CA ARG A 38 21.61 38.41 5.39
C ARG A 38 21.32 39.87 5.01
N ASN A 39 20.05 40.22 4.79
CA ASN A 39 19.62 41.53 4.28
C ASN A 39 18.65 42.21 5.25
N LYS A 40 19.09 42.47 6.49
CA LYS A 40 18.23 43.03 7.54
C LYS A 40 17.59 44.36 7.15
N ASP A 41 18.31 45.20 6.40
CA ASP A 41 17.87 46.54 6.00
C ASP A 41 17.00 46.52 4.73
N ASN A 42 16.89 45.38 4.04
CA ASN A 42 16.09 45.23 2.82
C ASN A 42 15.44 43.84 2.77
N PRO A 43 14.40 43.60 3.58
CA PRO A 43 13.71 42.31 3.62
C PRO A 43 12.98 42.02 2.31
N LEU A 44 12.75 40.73 2.05
CA LEU A 44 12.07 40.28 0.85
C LEU A 44 10.63 40.82 0.79
N LYS A 45 10.29 41.55 -0.28
CA LYS A 45 9.02 42.30 -0.39
C LYS A 45 7.76 41.42 -0.46
N TYR A 46 7.84 40.24 -1.08
CA TYR A 46 6.65 39.49 -1.51
C TYR A 46 6.29 38.27 -0.62
N GLY A 47 7.07 37.99 0.43
CA GLY A 47 6.80 36.88 1.36
C GLY A 47 7.08 35.49 0.78
N ILE A 48 6.43 34.45 1.33
CA ILE A 48 6.66 33.03 1.01
C ILE A 48 5.40 32.35 0.45
N ASN A 49 5.58 31.14 -0.08
CA ASN A 49 4.58 30.38 -0.82
C ASN A 49 3.65 29.47 0.01
N GLU A 50 3.80 29.35 1.34
CA GLU A 50 3.05 28.39 2.18
C GLU A 50 1.53 28.44 1.91
N ASN A 51 0.91 29.62 1.97
CA ASN A 51 -0.54 29.75 1.73
C ASN A 51 -0.96 29.37 0.29
N PHE A 52 -0.07 29.57 -0.69
CA PHE A 52 -0.35 29.17 -2.07
C PHE A 52 -0.21 27.67 -2.27
N ILE A 53 0.67 27.00 -1.52
CA ILE A 53 0.78 25.54 -1.54
C ILE A 53 -0.52 24.92 -1.03
N GLU A 54 -1.05 25.41 0.10
CA GLU A 54 -2.30 24.92 0.69
C GLU A 54 -3.48 25.16 -0.25
N LEU A 55 -3.68 26.40 -0.72
CA LEU A 55 -4.75 26.71 -1.67
C LEU A 55 -4.62 25.90 -2.97
N GLY A 56 -3.39 25.75 -3.48
CA GLY A 56 -3.13 24.96 -4.68
C GLY A 56 -3.52 23.50 -4.51
N GLN A 57 -3.28 22.91 -3.34
CA GLN A 57 -3.74 21.56 -3.02
C GLN A 57 -5.26 21.47 -3.10
N ASP A 58 -5.97 22.39 -2.45
CA ASP A 58 -7.44 22.40 -2.43
C ASP A 58 -8.02 22.55 -3.83
N LEU A 59 -7.44 23.43 -4.65
CA LEU A 59 -7.85 23.64 -6.04
C LEU A 59 -7.60 22.39 -6.90
N ILE A 60 -6.42 21.77 -6.79
CA ILE A 60 -6.12 20.52 -7.49
C ILE A 60 -7.15 19.45 -7.11
N GLU A 61 -7.46 19.30 -5.83
CA GLU A 61 -8.44 18.30 -5.40
C GLU A 61 -9.85 18.60 -5.88
N PHE A 62 -10.26 19.86 -5.84
CA PHE A 62 -11.55 20.32 -6.34
C PHE A 62 -11.71 20.00 -7.83
N TYR A 63 -10.75 20.42 -8.66
CA TYR A 63 -10.82 20.22 -10.10
C TYR A 63 -10.58 18.77 -10.52
N TYR A 64 -9.79 18.00 -9.76
CA TYR A 64 -9.73 16.55 -9.98
C TYR A 64 -11.12 15.94 -9.87
N ASN A 65 -11.88 16.27 -8.82
CA ASN A 65 -13.24 15.76 -8.67
C ASN A 65 -14.16 16.27 -9.79
N ASP A 66 -14.07 17.55 -10.17
CA ASP A 66 -14.82 18.12 -11.30
C ASP A 66 -14.58 17.33 -12.60
N PHE A 67 -13.32 17.22 -13.03
CA PHE A 67 -12.98 16.59 -14.29
C PHE A 67 -13.24 15.08 -14.32
N PHE A 68 -12.91 14.38 -13.23
CA PHE A 68 -12.90 12.91 -13.23
C PHE A 68 -14.22 12.33 -12.75
N THR A 69 -14.87 12.93 -11.76
CA THR A 69 -16.11 12.40 -11.20
C THR A 69 -17.33 12.94 -11.93
N TYR A 70 -17.38 14.23 -12.21
CA TYR A 70 -18.60 14.87 -12.73
C TYR A 70 -18.59 15.03 -14.25
N GLN A 71 -17.43 15.32 -14.85
CA GLN A 71 -17.33 15.52 -16.30
C GLN A 71 -16.93 14.27 -17.09
N ASP A 72 -16.56 13.19 -16.40
CA ASP A 72 -16.18 11.90 -16.99
C ASP A 72 -15.05 12.02 -18.05
N LEU A 73 -14.16 13.00 -17.87
CA LEU A 73 -13.08 13.35 -18.81
C LEU A 73 -12.21 12.13 -19.21
N PRO A 74 -11.80 11.24 -18.28
CA PRO A 74 -10.96 10.10 -18.64
C PRO A 74 -11.70 9.06 -19.49
N ASN A 75 -13.00 8.87 -19.29
CA ASN A 75 -13.79 7.91 -20.04
C ASN A 75 -14.21 8.44 -21.42
N LYS A 76 -14.39 9.76 -21.55
CA LYS A 76 -14.53 10.42 -22.87
C LYS A 76 -13.31 10.20 -23.76
N THR A 77 -12.12 10.14 -23.16
CA THR A 77 -10.86 10.14 -23.90
C THR A 77 -10.28 8.73 -24.06
N HIS A 78 -10.43 7.88 -23.04
CA HIS A 78 -9.75 6.59 -22.98
C HIS A 78 -10.65 5.40 -22.57
N LYS A 79 -11.91 5.63 -22.14
CA LYS A 79 -12.85 4.57 -21.68
C LYS A 79 -12.28 3.62 -20.60
N ILE A 80 -11.56 4.16 -19.62
CA ILE A 80 -10.74 3.35 -18.70
C ILE A 80 -11.50 2.94 -17.44
N PHE A 81 -12.38 3.80 -16.92
CA PHE A 81 -13.01 3.61 -15.62
C PHE A 81 -14.42 3.03 -15.75
N LYS A 82 -14.61 1.85 -15.16
CA LYS A 82 -15.92 1.18 -15.12
C LYS A 82 -16.70 1.56 -13.86
N THR A 83 -16.00 1.93 -12.78
CA THR A 83 -16.62 2.25 -11.49
C THR A 83 -16.02 3.50 -10.85
N TYR A 84 -16.79 4.13 -9.94
CA TYR A 84 -16.29 5.24 -9.11
C TYR A 84 -15.12 4.82 -8.19
N SER A 85 -15.06 3.55 -7.80
CA SER A 85 -13.94 2.99 -7.05
C SER A 85 -12.62 3.09 -7.83
N ASP A 86 -12.68 2.85 -9.15
CA ASP A 86 -11.52 2.97 -10.03
C ASP A 86 -11.02 4.43 -10.09
N ILE A 87 -11.95 5.39 -10.21
CA ILE A 87 -11.65 6.82 -10.22
C ILE A 87 -10.96 7.24 -8.91
N ARG A 88 -11.42 6.72 -7.76
CA ARG A 88 -10.83 7.01 -6.45
C ARG A 88 -9.45 6.41 -6.29
N LYS A 89 -9.24 5.17 -6.74
CA LYS A 89 -7.91 4.52 -6.74
C LYS A 89 -6.92 5.32 -7.59
N GLN A 90 -7.38 5.82 -8.74
CA GLN A 90 -6.56 6.65 -9.61
C GLN A 90 -6.25 8.02 -9.05
N LYS A 91 -7.11 8.60 -8.19
CA LYS A 91 -6.81 9.90 -7.55
C LYS A 91 -5.45 9.87 -6.86
N GLN A 92 -5.16 8.78 -6.14
CA GLN A 92 -3.89 8.63 -5.43
C GLN A 92 -2.69 8.51 -6.37
N LEU A 93 -2.87 7.87 -7.52
CA LEU A 93 -1.82 7.73 -8.53
C LEU A 93 -1.58 9.06 -9.26
N VAL A 94 -2.66 9.65 -9.81
CA VAL A 94 -2.65 10.90 -10.58
C VAL A 94 -2.11 12.05 -9.73
N LEU A 95 -2.62 12.22 -8.51
CA LEU A 95 -2.20 13.29 -7.61
C LEU A 95 -1.00 12.91 -6.73
N SER A 96 -0.26 11.85 -7.09
CA SER A 96 0.94 11.45 -6.35
C SER A 96 1.99 12.56 -6.38
N GLU A 97 2.78 12.65 -5.30
CA GLU A 97 3.86 13.63 -5.18
C GLU A 97 4.85 13.51 -6.36
N LYS A 98 5.17 12.29 -6.77
CA LYS A 98 6.02 11.99 -7.94
C LYS A 98 5.46 12.65 -9.21
N ASN A 99 4.19 12.41 -9.54
CA ASN A 99 3.60 12.90 -10.79
C ASN A 99 3.48 14.43 -10.82
N LEU A 100 3.17 15.04 -9.67
CA LEU A 100 3.18 16.50 -9.54
C LEU A 100 4.59 17.07 -9.69
N ALA A 101 5.60 16.41 -9.10
CA ALA A 101 7.00 16.82 -9.24
C ALA A 101 7.50 16.72 -10.69
N ASP A 102 7.19 15.63 -11.38
CA ASP A 102 7.58 15.43 -12.78
C ASP A 102 6.91 16.47 -13.70
N THR A 103 5.68 16.85 -13.39
CA THR A 103 4.97 17.92 -14.10
C THR A 103 5.59 19.28 -13.81
N ALA A 104 5.99 19.57 -12.57
CA ALA A 104 6.73 20.78 -12.21
C ALA A 104 8.06 20.90 -12.96
N VAL A 105 8.78 19.79 -13.15
CA VAL A 105 10.04 19.74 -13.90
C VAL A 105 9.80 20.04 -15.38
N GLN A 106 8.78 19.45 -15.99
CA GLN A 106 8.45 19.70 -17.40
C GLN A 106 8.03 21.15 -17.66
N LEU A 107 7.34 21.75 -16.70
CA LEU A 107 7.01 23.18 -16.70
C LEU A 107 8.24 24.09 -16.49
N GLY A 108 9.44 23.53 -16.30
CA GLY A 108 10.64 24.32 -16.05
C GLY A 108 10.60 25.09 -14.73
N LEU A 109 9.77 24.69 -13.76
CA LEU A 109 9.70 25.37 -12.47
C LEU A 109 11.00 25.23 -11.68
N LYS A 110 11.71 24.12 -11.87
CA LYS A 110 12.94 23.78 -11.13
C LYS A 110 13.99 24.89 -11.10
N THR A 111 14.20 25.57 -12.23
CA THR A 111 15.21 26.64 -12.34
C THR A 111 14.74 27.96 -11.76
N GLN A 112 13.42 28.12 -11.56
CA GLN A 112 12.77 29.36 -11.11
C GLN A 112 12.53 29.36 -9.59
N MET A 113 12.57 28.20 -8.93
CA MET A 113 12.38 28.10 -7.48
C MET A 113 13.50 28.77 -6.68
N LEU A 114 13.10 29.61 -5.73
CA LEU A 114 13.95 30.24 -4.73
C LEU A 114 13.85 29.42 -3.42
N ILE A 115 14.70 28.40 -3.29
CA ILE A 115 14.68 27.46 -2.14
C ILE A 115 15.77 27.75 -1.11
N SER A 116 16.96 28.12 -1.58
CA SER A 116 18.10 28.52 -0.76
C SER A 116 18.92 29.55 -1.51
N ILE A 117 19.65 30.39 -0.77
CA ILE A 117 20.63 31.32 -1.35
C ILE A 117 21.78 30.56 -2.00
N ASN A 118 22.07 29.33 -1.54
CA ASN A 118 23.04 28.49 -2.21
C ASN A 118 22.49 28.02 -3.57
N PRO A 119 23.10 28.42 -4.70
CA PRO A 119 22.61 28.06 -6.03
C PRO A 119 22.69 26.54 -6.29
N ASN A 120 23.59 25.83 -5.61
CA ASN A 120 23.85 24.39 -5.74
C ASN A 120 23.04 23.53 -4.76
N SER A 121 21.97 24.06 -4.17
CA SER A 121 21.14 23.32 -3.23
C SER A 121 20.50 22.09 -3.89
N GLU A 122 20.78 20.90 -3.36
CA GLU A 122 20.16 19.64 -3.79
C GLU A 122 18.65 19.60 -3.55
N LEU A 123 18.13 20.50 -2.70
CA LEU A 123 16.70 20.63 -2.42
C LEU A 123 15.88 20.93 -3.69
N LYS A 124 16.48 21.51 -4.72
CA LYS A 124 15.86 21.71 -6.05
C LYS A 124 15.49 20.40 -6.75
N ASN A 125 16.09 19.27 -6.36
CA ASN A 125 15.80 17.93 -6.89
C ASN A 125 14.79 17.16 -6.01
N ASN A 126 14.41 17.70 -4.85
CA ASN A 126 13.49 17.02 -3.95
C ASN A 126 12.06 17.00 -4.54
N GLN A 127 11.48 15.82 -4.71
CA GLN A 127 10.17 15.64 -5.32
C GLN A 127 9.07 16.38 -4.56
N LYS A 128 9.09 16.36 -3.22
CA LYS A 128 8.15 17.10 -2.38
C LYS A 128 8.17 18.58 -2.67
N ILE A 129 9.37 19.16 -2.79
CA ILE A 129 9.55 20.60 -3.03
C ILE A 129 9.06 20.97 -4.45
N LEU A 130 9.36 20.14 -5.45
CA LEU A 130 8.88 20.33 -6.81
C LEU A 130 7.34 20.24 -6.89
N ALA A 131 6.74 19.25 -6.24
CA ALA A 131 5.29 19.12 -6.15
C ALA A 131 4.65 20.33 -5.44
N GLN A 132 5.29 20.83 -4.37
CA GLN A 132 4.86 22.05 -3.68
C GLN A 132 4.96 23.28 -4.59
N ALA A 133 6.00 23.41 -5.42
CA ALA A 133 6.12 24.52 -6.36
C ALA A 133 4.98 24.55 -7.38
N LEU A 134 4.59 23.39 -7.91
CA LEU A 134 3.44 23.28 -8.80
C LEU A 134 2.15 23.72 -8.10
N LYS A 135 1.91 23.24 -6.88
CA LYS A 135 0.75 23.66 -6.06
C LYS A 135 0.76 25.17 -5.85
N ALA A 136 1.91 25.74 -5.47
CA ALA A 136 2.05 27.17 -5.27
C ALA A 136 1.74 28.00 -6.52
N ILE A 137 2.17 27.55 -7.70
CA ILE A 137 1.84 28.23 -8.96
C ILE A 137 0.34 28.19 -9.23
N ILE A 138 -0.31 27.05 -9.02
CA ILE A 138 -1.76 26.91 -9.20
C ILE A 138 -2.51 27.83 -8.23
N GLY A 139 -2.10 27.85 -6.96
CA GLY A 139 -2.66 28.74 -5.96
C GLY A 139 -2.46 30.22 -6.30
N ALA A 140 -1.31 30.58 -6.87
CA ALA A 140 -1.03 31.95 -7.31
C ALA A 140 -1.82 32.34 -8.57
N GLN A 141 -1.99 31.42 -9.53
CA GLN A 141 -2.80 31.63 -10.73
C GLN A 141 -4.26 31.96 -10.39
N TYR A 142 -4.82 31.35 -9.35
CA TYR A 142 -6.15 31.72 -8.86
C TYR A 142 -6.28 33.22 -8.58
N PHE A 143 -5.28 33.82 -7.92
CA PHE A 143 -5.28 35.26 -7.65
C PHE A 143 -4.95 36.09 -8.90
N ASP A 144 -4.02 35.61 -9.74
CA ASP A 144 -3.65 36.28 -10.99
C ASP A 144 -4.85 36.42 -11.94
N LYS A 145 -5.71 35.40 -12.00
CA LYS A 145 -6.96 35.40 -12.77
C LYS A 145 -8.13 36.03 -12.01
N LYS A 146 -7.85 36.90 -11.04
CA LYS A 146 -8.87 37.65 -10.27
C LYS A 146 -9.91 36.74 -9.62
N LYS A 147 -9.50 35.53 -9.20
CA LYS A 147 -10.34 34.51 -8.57
C LYS A 147 -11.39 33.90 -9.51
N ASP A 148 -11.19 33.98 -10.82
CA ASP A 148 -12.04 33.33 -11.80
C ASP A 148 -11.73 31.82 -11.88
N LEU A 149 -12.66 31.03 -11.34
CA LEU A 149 -12.57 29.57 -11.34
C LEU A 149 -12.69 28.98 -12.75
N ASN A 150 -13.43 29.59 -13.67
CA ASN A 150 -13.59 29.03 -15.01
C ASN A 150 -12.29 29.15 -15.82
N ILE A 151 -11.63 30.30 -15.76
CA ILE A 151 -10.33 30.49 -16.41
C ILE A 151 -9.28 29.54 -15.82
N LEU A 152 -9.27 29.41 -14.48
CA LEU A 152 -8.37 28.50 -13.80
C LEU A 152 -8.64 27.04 -14.16
N ARG A 153 -9.91 26.64 -14.29
CA ARG A 153 -10.32 25.32 -14.72
C ARG A 153 -9.72 24.97 -16.07
N ASP A 154 -9.90 25.83 -17.07
CA ASP A 154 -9.45 25.56 -18.43
C ASP A 154 -7.91 25.38 -18.48
N LEU A 155 -7.18 26.15 -17.67
CA LEU A 155 -5.73 26.02 -17.50
C LEU A 155 -5.34 24.70 -16.78
N LEU A 156 -6.07 24.32 -15.74
CA LEU A 156 -5.80 23.07 -15.00
C LEU A 156 -6.19 21.82 -15.79
N GLN A 157 -7.17 21.90 -16.69
CA GLN A 157 -7.55 20.78 -17.54
C GLN A 157 -6.34 20.25 -18.34
N VAL A 158 -5.52 21.16 -18.86
CA VAL A 158 -4.28 20.84 -19.60
C VAL A 158 -3.28 20.12 -18.68
N VAL A 159 -3.09 20.64 -17.47
CA VAL A 159 -2.21 20.02 -16.46
C VAL A 159 -2.68 18.60 -16.14
N PHE A 160 -3.99 18.42 -15.93
CA PHE A 160 -4.55 17.10 -15.65
C PHE A 160 -4.40 16.15 -16.82
N GLN A 161 -4.60 16.59 -18.06
CA GLN A 161 -4.39 15.74 -19.23
C GLN A 161 -2.95 15.20 -19.30
N GLU A 162 -1.95 16.03 -19.03
CA GLU A 162 -0.55 15.61 -18.98
C GLU A 162 -0.27 14.64 -17.83
N ILE A 163 -0.79 14.94 -16.63
CA ILE A 163 -0.65 14.04 -15.48
C ILE A 163 -1.31 12.69 -15.77
N ILE A 164 -2.53 12.68 -16.34
CA ILE A 164 -3.27 11.47 -16.71
C ILE A 164 -2.47 10.65 -17.70
N LYS A 165 -2.01 11.26 -18.79
CA LYS A 165 -1.25 10.59 -19.84
C LYS A 165 -0.08 9.80 -19.26
N LYS A 166 0.75 10.44 -18.42
CA LYS A 166 1.84 9.76 -17.72
C LYS A 166 1.36 8.69 -16.76
N SER A 167 0.34 8.99 -15.95
CA SER A 167 -0.19 8.06 -14.96
C SER A 167 -0.73 6.79 -15.61
N LEU A 168 -1.35 6.93 -16.78
CA LEU A 168 -1.91 5.83 -17.56
C LEU A 168 -0.84 5.05 -18.30
N ASP A 169 0.13 5.72 -18.92
CA ASP A 169 1.28 5.07 -19.56
C ASP A 169 2.06 4.25 -18.53
N GLU A 170 2.24 4.79 -17.32
CA GLU A 170 2.82 4.06 -16.19
C GLU A 170 1.88 2.94 -15.70
N ALA A 171 0.58 3.19 -15.52
CA ALA A 171 -0.37 2.17 -15.04
C ALA A 171 -0.58 1.00 -16.01
N MET A 172 -0.34 1.16 -17.32
CA MET A 172 -0.32 0.06 -18.28
C MET A 172 0.97 -0.78 -18.21
N GLY A 173 2.03 -0.25 -17.59
CA GLY A 173 3.33 -0.94 -17.40
C GLY A 173 3.60 -1.43 -15.98
N PHE A 174 2.93 -0.89 -14.97
CA PHE A 174 3.06 -1.33 -13.57
C PHE A 174 1.93 -2.30 -13.21
N PRO A 175 2.22 -3.42 -12.51
CA PRO A 175 1.16 -4.21 -11.89
C PRO A 175 0.39 -3.28 -10.97
N GLN A 176 -0.91 -3.10 -11.22
CA GLN A 176 -1.81 -2.37 -10.34
C GLN A 176 -1.49 -2.78 -8.90
N GLN A 177 -1.31 -1.82 -7.98
CA GLN A 177 -1.14 -2.15 -6.58
C GLN A 177 -2.35 -2.99 -6.15
N GLU A 178 -2.16 -4.30 -6.10
CA GLU A 178 -3.22 -5.24 -5.77
C GLU A 178 -3.70 -4.87 -4.36
N ASN A 179 -4.95 -4.42 -4.25
CA ASN A 179 -5.58 -4.13 -2.96
C ASN A 179 -6.09 -5.43 -2.36
N ILE A 180 -5.19 -6.40 -2.20
CA ILE A 180 -5.51 -7.80 -1.87
C ILE A 180 -6.40 -7.89 -0.63
N LYS A 181 -6.12 -7.08 0.40
CA LYS A 181 -6.92 -7.04 1.63
C LYS A 181 -8.31 -6.47 1.40
N GLY A 182 -8.43 -5.43 0.56
CA GLY A 182 -9.73 -4.87 0.19
C GLY A 182 -10.53 -5.85 -0.67
N ASP A 183 -9.90 -6.46 -1.66
CA ASP A 183 -10.53 -7.41 -2.58
C ASP A 183 -10.99 -8.68 -1.83
N PHE A 184 -10.22 -9.14 -0.83
CA PHE A 184 -10.63 -10.22 0.06
C PHE A 184 -11.83 -9.85 0.94
N LYS A 185 -11.83 -8.66 1.53
CA LYS A 185 -12.99 -8.18 2.32
C LYS A 185 -14.24 -8.06 1.48
N GLU A 186 -14.13 -7.47 0.29
CA GLU A 186 -15.25 -7.35 -0.64
C GLU A 186 -15.80 -8.73 -1.05
N PHE A 187 -14.92 -9.72 -1.20
CA PHE A 187 -15.35 -11.10 -1.45
C PHE A 187 -16.15 -11.65 -0.26
N ILE A 188 -15.62 -11.58 0.96
CA ILE A 188 -16.34 -12.07 2.16
C ILE A 188 -17.66 -11.32 2.37
N ASP A 189 -17.70 -10.00 2.14
CA ASP A 189 -18.93 -9.20 2.28
C ASP A 189 -20.03 -9.62 1.29
N LYS A 190 -19.66 -10.18 0.13
CA LYS A 190 -20.60 -10.75 -0.86
C LYS A 190 -21.06 -12.17 -0.52
N HIS A 191 -20.40 -12.81 0.45
CA HIS A 191 -20.60 -14.20 0.87
C HIS A 191 -20.89 -14.24 2.37
N PRO A 192 -22.10 -13.85 2.82
CA PRO A 192 -22.44 -13.70 4.24
C PRO A 192 -22.35 -15.00 5.05
N GLU A 193 -22.33 -16.16 4.38
CA GLU A 193 -22.06 -17.47 4.95
C GLU A 193 -20.59 -17.67 5.39
N LEU A 194 -19.71 -16.78 4.96
CA LEU A 194 -18.30 -16.79 5.30
C LEU A 194 -17.98 -15.71 6.35
N SER A 195 -17.20 -16.11 7.34
CA SER A 195 -16.61 -15.24 8.35
C SER A 195 -15.10 -15.48 8.38
N TYR A 196 -14.33 -14.51 8.83
CA TYR A 196 -12.89 -14.70 8.99
C TYR A 196 -12.37 -14.09 10.29
N LYS A 197 -11.30 -14.68 10.81
CA LYS A 197 -10.58 -14.22 12.00
C LYS A 197 -9.09 -14.15 11.69
N LEU A 198 -8.47 -13.00 11.95
CA LEU A 198 -7.04 -12.78 11.79
C LEU A 198 -6.37 -12.72 13.17
N SER A 199 -5.48 -13.66 13.45
CA SER A 199 -4.57 -13.66 14.60
C SER A 199 -3.17 -13.19 14.19
N TYR A 200 -2.46 -12.59 15.14
CA TYR A 200 -1.14 -12.01 14.95
C TYR A 200 -0.26 -12.34 16.15
N GLN A 201 1.00 -12.71 15.90
CA GLN A 201 2.00 -12.89 16.93
C GLN A 201 3.38 -12.39 16.52
N GLU A 202 4.13 -11.86 17.48
CA GLU A 202 5.53 -11.45 17.32
C GLU A 202 6.43 -12.49 17.98
N LEU A 203 7.26 -13.15 17.17
CA LEU A 203 8.22 -14.14 17.61
C LEU A 203 9.60 -13.48 17.64
N LYS A 204 10.23 -13.43 18.81
CA LYS A 204 11.62 -12.99 18.94
C LYS A 204 12.52 -14.20 18.74
N ASN A 205 13.34 -14.19 17.68
CA ASN A 205 14.31 -15.25 17.47
C ASN A 205 15.54 -14.98 18.36
N ASN A 206 15.72 -15.80 19.39
CA ASN A 206 16.86 -15.69 20.31
C ASN A 206 18.16 -16.26 19.71
N ILE A 207 18.09 -17.00 18.59
CA ILE A 207 19.22 -17.70 17.99
C ILE A 207 19.93 -16.83 16.93
N GLU A 208 19.17 -16.01 16.20
CA GLU A 208 19.71 -15.11 15.17
C GLU A 208 19.44 -13.63 15.53
N LEU A 209 20.47 -12.93 16.04
CA LEU A 209 20.61 -11.47 16.00
C LEU A 209 19.37 -10.64 16.40
N ASN A 210 18.71 -10.94 17.53
CA ASN A 210 17.56 -10.17 18.04
C ASN A 210 16.50 -9.87 16.96
N GLN A 211 16.33 -10.79 16.01
CA GLN A 211 15.46 -10.52 14.88
C GLN A 211 14.00 -10.81 15.24
N THR A 212 13.13 -9.82 15.02
CA THR A 212 11.67 -10.00 15.19
C THR A 212 11.07 -10.63 13.94
N ILE A 213 10.37 -11.75 14.11
CA ILE A 213 9.59 -12.43 13.09
C ILE A 213 8.11 -12.16 13.39
N TYR A 214 7.39 -11.68 12.38
CA TYR A 214 5.97 -11.44 12.44
C TYR A 214 5.24 -12.64 11.86
N GLU A 215 4.28 -13.21 12.59
CA GLU A 215 3.42 -14.27 12.09
C GLU A 215 1.95 -13.83 12.12
N TYR A 216 1.25 -14.14 11.03
CA TYR A 216 -0.18 -13.95 10.89
C TYR A 216 -0.84 -15.29 10.60
N GLU A 217 -2.00 -15.52 11.20
CA GLU A 217 -2.88 -16.64 10.92
C GLU A 217 -4.26 -16.09 10.56
N LEU A 218 -4.78 -16.45 9.39
CA LEU A 218 -6.15 -16.12 8.99
C LEU A 218 -6.98 -17.40 8.91
N LYS A 219 -8.06 -17.45 9.68
CA LYS A 219 -9.04 -18.55 9.66
C LYS A 219 -10.30 -18.09 8.96
N ILE A 220 -10.82 -18.92 8.06
CA ILE A 220 -12.12 -18.72 7.42
C ILE A 220 -13.09 -19.74 8.01
N ASN A 221 -14.22 -19.27 8.55
CA ASN A 221 -15.20 -20.06 9.30
C ASN A 221 -14.59 -20.90 10.44
N ASP A 222 -13.50 -20.42 11.06
CA ASP A 222 -12.71 -21.12 12.08
C ASP A 222 -12.12 -22.49 11.67
N ILE A 223 -12.30 -22.92 10.41
CA ILE A 223 -11.92 -24.26 9.94
C ILE A 223 -10.51 -24.26 9.33
N LEU A 224 -10.18 -23.25 8.53
CA LEU A 224 -9.00 -23.31 7.65
C LEU A 224 -7.94 -22.28 8.03
N PRO A 225 -6.91 -22.65 8.80
CA PRO A 225 -5.84 -21.73 9.21
C PRO A 225 -4.82 -21.51 8.09
N ILE A 226 -4.72 -20.27 7.62
CA ILE A 226 -3.71 -19.82 6.67
C ILE A 226 -2.65 -19.04 7.43
N LYS A 227 -1.48 -19.66 7.63
CA LYS A 227 -0.35 -19.07 8.37
C LYS A 227 0.76 -18.58 7.45
N ARG A 228 1.30 -17.39 7.73
CA ARG A 228 2.56 -16.90 7.13
C ARG A 228 3.38 -16.18 8.17
N SER A 229 4.69 -16.26 8.03
CA SER A 229 5.65 -15.56 8.89
C SER A 229 6.71 -14.85 8.06
N GLY A 230 7.31 -13.79 8.60
CA GLY A 230 8.35 -13.04 7.91
C GLY A 230 8.85 -11.81 8.66
N LYS A 231 9.82 -11.12 8.05
CA LYS A 231 10.60 -10.05 8.68
C LYS A 231 9.88 -8.69 8.68
N GLN A 232 8.83 -8.53 7.88
CA GLN A 232 8.10 -7.25 7.74
C GLN A 232 6.60 -7.47 7.95
N LYS A 233 6.05 -6.87 9.00
CA LYS A 233 4.62 -6.98 9.37
C LYS A 233 3.65 -6.78 8.20
N LYS A 234 3.84 -5.71 7.40
CA LYS A 234 2.96 -5.38 6.26
C LYS A 234 3.05 -6.40 5.12
N ALA A 235 4.23 -6.95 4.87
CA ALA A 235 4.44 -7.92 3.79
C ALA A 235 3.78 -9.25 4.13
N VAL A 236 3.97 -9.73 5.37
CA VAL A 236 3.37 -10.99 5.86
C VAL A 236 1.85 -10.90 5.86
N GLU A 237 1.28 -9.80 6.37
CA GLU A 237 -0.17 -9.59 6.34
C GLU A 237 -0.71 -9.63 4.90
N LYS A 238 -0.06 -8.93 3.96
CA LYS A 238 -0.47 -8.91 2.56
C LYS A 238 -0.45 -10.31 1.93
N GLU A 239 0.56 -11.12 2.26
CA GLU A 239 0.69 -12.49 1.76
C GLU A 239 -0.41 -13.41 2.29
N VAL A 240 -0.75 -13.33 3.58
CA VAL A 240 -1.86 -14.10 4.16
C VAL A 240 -3.17 -13.82 3.44
N PHE A 241 -3.50 -12.55 3.23
CA PHE A 241 -4.70 -12.18 2.48
C PHE A 241 -4.65 -12.62 1.01
N LYS A 242 -3.46 -12.65 0.39
CA LYS A 242 -3.30 -13.11 -1.00
C LYS A 242 -3.65 -14.58 -1.14
N VAL A 243 -3.04 -15.41 -0.30
CA VAL A 243 -3.28 -16.85 -0.28
C VAL A 243 -4.75 -17.15 0.06
N ALA A 244 -5.32 -16.40 1.01
CA ALA A 244 -6.73 -16.52 1.36
C ALA A 244 -7.65 -16.20 0.18
N LEU A 245 -7.37 -15.11 -0.55
CA LEU A 245 -8.16 -14.70 -1.71
C LEU A 245 -8.06 -15.71 -2.86
N GLU A 246 -6.89 -16.26 -3.11
CA GLU A 246 -6.69 -17.32 -4.11
C GLU A 246 -7.44 -18.59 -3.73
N LEU A 247 -7.44 -18.94 -2.44
CA LEU A 247 -8.12 -20.12 -1.93
C LEU A 247 -9.63 -20.01 -2.04
N VAL A 248 -10.24 -18.92 -1.56
CA VAL A 248 -11.71 -18.75 -1.60
C VAL A 248 -12.27 -18.66 -3.02
N LYS A 249 -11.44 -18.28 -4.00
CA LYS A 249 -11.81 -18.28 -5.43
C LYS A 249 -11.62 -19.63 -6.11
N SER A 250 -11.03 -20.61 -5.43
CA SER A 250 -10.74 -21.93 -6.00
C SER A 250 -11.85 -22.94 -5.68
N ASP A 251 -12.12 -23.85 -6.62
CA ASP A 251 -13.09 -24.93 -6.44
C ASP A 251 -12.75 -25.85 -5.24
N LYS A 252 -11.46 -25.92 -4.90
CA LYS A 252 -10.95 -26.69 -3.75
C LYS A 252 -11.52 -26.18 -2.43
N PHE A 253 -11.80 -24.89 -2.32
CA PHE A 253 -12.34 -24.33 -1.08
C PHE A 253 -13.78 -24.79 -0.82
N GLN A 254 -14.60 -24.90 -1.88
CA GLN A 254 -15.95 -25.44 -1.75
C GLN A 254 -15.94 -26.90 -1.30
N GLN A 255 -15.02 -27.70 -1.85
CA GLN A 255 -14.82 -29.09 -1.41
C GLN A 255 -14.43 -29.17 0.08
N ILE A 256 -13.51 -28.32 0.53
CA ILE A 256 -13.08 -28.28 1.94
C ILE A 256 -14.24 -27.88 2.86
N LEU A 257 -15.08 -26.92 2.44
CA LEU A 257 -16.28 -26.53 3.19
C LEU A 257 -17.27 -27.69 3.28
N ASP A 258 -17.57 -28.34 2.16
CA ASP A 258 -18.52 -29.47 2.10
C ASP A 258 -18.06 -30.64 2.98
N ASP A 259 -16.77 -30.99 2.91
CA ASP A 259 -16.18 -32.08 3.70
C ASP A 259 -16.14 -31.74 5.20
N SER A 260 -15.83 -30.48 5.54
CA SER A 260 -15.82 -30.02 6.94
C SER A 260 -17.23 -30.01 7.55
N MET A 261 -18.24 -29.63 6.77
CA MET A 261 -19.64 -29.63 7.23
C MET A 261 -20.17 -31.06 7.41
N ARG A 262 -19.79 -31.99 6.53
CA ARG A 262 -20.11 -33.42 6.69
C ARG A 262 -19.47 -34.03 7.93
N SER A 263 -18.18 -33.74 8.18
CA SER A 263 -17.48 -34.26 9.35
C SER A 263 -18.05 -33.77 10.68
N GLN A 264 -18.67 -32.58 10.72
CA GLN A 264 -19.33 -32.08 11.92
C GLN A 264 -20.71 -32.72 12.15
N LEU A 265 -21.42 -33.06 11.09
CA LEU A 265 -22.70 -33.77 11.18
C LEU A 265 -22.54 -35.21 11.67
N ASP A 266 -21.51 -35.92 11.19
CA ASP A 266 -21.24 -37.30 11.59
C ASP A 266 -20.80 -37.43 13.06
N GLN A 267 -20.19 -36.38 13.64
CA GLN A 267 -19.85 -36.35 15.08
C GLN A 267 -21.02 -35.96 15.98
N SER A 268 -22.13 -35.47 15.41
CA SER A 268 -23.32 -35.03 16.17
C SER A 268 -24.43 -36.09 16.23
N PHE A 269 -24.24 -37.26 15.59
CA PHE A 269 -25.23 -38.33 15.50
C PHE A 269 -24.87 -39.54 16.38
N ASP A 270 -24.77 -39.34 17.69
CA ASP A 270 -24.78 -40.43 18.68
C ASP A 270 -26.23 -40.90 18.92
N GLY A 271 -26.74 -41.72 18.00
CA GLY A 271 -27.91 -42.56 18.24
C GLY A 271 -27.50 -43.86 18.96
N PRO A 272 -28.31 -44.41 19.88
CA PRO A 272 -27.91 -45.54 20.69
C PRO A 272 -27.73 -46.81 19.85
N SER A 273 -26.52 -47.35 20.00
CA SER A 273 -26.00 -48.64 19.57
C SER A 273 -27.03 -49.78 19.49
N HIS A 274 -27.16 -50.35 18.27
CA HIS A 274 -27.39 -51.78 18.11
C HIS A 274 -26.40 -52.37 17.10
N GLN A 275 -25.68 -53.37 17.60
CA GLN A 275 -24.73 -54.21 16.89
C GLN A 275 -25.39 -54.88 15.70
N ILE A 276 -24.83 -54.74 14.51
CA ILE A 276 -24.75 -55.83 13.52
C ILE A 276 -23.38 -55.75 12.86
N GLN A 277 -22.58 -56.78 13.11
CA GLN A 277 -21.44 -57.14 12.28
C GLN A 277 -21.96 -57.49 10.90
N ASP A 278 -21.49 -56.82 9.86
CA ASP A 278 -21.32 -57.48 8.56
C ASP A 278 -20.17 -56.84 7.79
N SER A 279 -19.17 -57.67 7.56
CA SER A 279 -17.97 -57.41 6.79
C SER A 279 -18.34 -57.32 5.32
N ILE A 280 -18.22 -56.14 4.72
CA ILE A 280 -18.14 -56.01 3.26
C ILE A 280 -16.81 -55.33 2.93
N VAL A 281 -15.90 -56.16 2.46
CA VAL A 281 -14.68 -55.78 1.76
C VAL A 281 -15.08 -55.12 0.44
N ILE A 282 -14.79 -53.84 0.29
CA ILE A 282 -14.61 -53.21 -1.02
C ILE A 282 -13.17 -52.73 -1.08
N GLU A 283 -12.34 -53.55 -1.71
CA GLU A 283 -11.07 -53.14 -2.29
C GLU A 283 -11.35 -52.04 -3.32
N SER A 284 -11.01 -50.80 -2.98
CA SER A 284 -10.69 -49.78 -3.97
C SER A 284 -9.28 -49.27 -3.71
N GLN A 285 -8.37 -49.67 -4.58
CA GLN A 285 -6.98 -49.24 -4.62
C GLN A 285 -6.87 -47.72 -4.85
N VAL A 286 -6.91 -46.93 -3.78
CA VAL A 286 -6.30 -45.59 -3.74
C VAL A 286 -5.71 -45.36 -2.34
N SER A 287 -4.85 -46.27 -1.90
CA SER A 287 -4.19 -46.14 -0.59
C SER A 287 -2.70 -46.45 -0.71
N SER A 288 -1.95 -45.50 -1.28
CA SER A 288 -0.48 -45.50 -1.15
C SER A 288 0.15 -44.12 -1.04
N LYS A 289 -0.61 -43.02 -1.11
CA LYS A 289 -0.08 -41.65 -0.86
C LYS A 289 -0.53 -41.00 0.45
N PHE A 290 -1.62 -41.45 1.06
CA PHE A 290 -2.13 -40.85 2.30
C PHE A 290 -1.45 -41.38 3.57
N HIS A 291 -0.97 -42.63 3.57
CA HIS A 291 -0.22 -43.19 4.70
C HIS A 291 1.24 -42.69 4.80
N GLN A 292 1.82 -42.16 3.72
CA GLN A 292 3.17 -41.56 3.77
C GLN A 292 3.18 -40.13 4.36
N GLN A 293 2.03 -39.45 4.38
CA GLN A 293 1.93 -38.10 4.99
C GLN A 293 1.64 -38.14 6.49
N PHE A 294 1.01 -39.21 7.01
CA PHE A 294 0.81 -39.38 8.45
C PHE A 294 2.02 -39.97 9.19
N SER A 295 2.90 -40.72 8.51
CA SER A 295 4.18 -41.14 9.10
C SER A 295 5.13 -39.96 9.35
N PHE A 296 5.01 -38.87 8.57
CA PHE A 296 5.81 -37.66 8.76
C PHE A 296 5.43 -36.91 10.05
N VAL A 297 4.13 -36.79 10.35
CA VAL A 297 3.64 -36.13 11.56
C VAL A 297 4.00 -36.92 12.82
N GLN A 298 3.96 -38.26 12.76
CA GLN A 298 4.43 -39.09 13.87
C GLN A 298 5.96 -39.06 14.05
N GLN A 299 6.74 -38.94 12.97
CA GLN A 299 8.19 -38.74 13.06
C GLN A 299 8.57 -37.39 13.68
N PHE A 300 7.80 -36.32 13.43
CA PHE A 300 8.01 -35.02 14.09
C PHE A 300 7.69 -35.07 15.59
N SER A 301 6.63 -35.77 16.00
CA SER A 301 6.31 -35.95 17.42
C SER A 301 7.40 -36.73 18.17
N LEU A 302 8.04 -37.71 17.52
CA LEU A 302 9.15 -38.47 18.10
C LEU A 302 10.47 -37.67 18.10
N MET A 303 10.69 -36.82 17.09
CA MET A 303 11.82 -35.88 17.07
C MET A 303 11.69 -34.81 18.16
N ASP A 304 10.50 -34.23 18.36
CA ASP A 304 10.26 -33.25 19.43
C ASP A 304 10.44 -33.86 20.82
N GLN A 305 10.02 -35.12 21.03
CA GLN A 305 10.29 -35.82 22.29
C GLN A 305 11.79 -36.07 22.52
N SER A 306 12.53 -36.49 21.48
CA SER A 306 13.98 -36.68 21.58
C SER A 306 14.75 -35.36 21.82
N PHE A 307 14.24 -34.24 21.30
CA PHE A 307 14.83 -32.92 21.49
C PHE A 307 14.54 -32.38 22.90
N GLN A 308 13.35 -32.63 23.44
CA GLN A 308 13.01 -32.30 24.83
C GLN A 308 13.81 -33.15 25.83
N GLU A 309 14.03 -34.44 25.54
CA GLU A 309 14.90 -35.30 26.36
C GLU A 309 16.37 -34.82 26.32
N GLN A 310 16.89 -34.40 25.16
CA GLN A 310 18.25 -33.83 25.08
C GLN A 310 18.39 -32.50 25.82
N LEU A 311 17.36 -31.66 25.84
CA LEU A 311 17.37 -30.40 26.60
C LEU A 311 17.37 -30.67 28.11
N GLN A 312 16.58 -31.65 28.59
CA GLN A 312 16.58 -32.05 29.99
C GLN A 312 17.91 -32.69 30.43
N ILE A 313 18.56 -33.48 29.57
CA ILE A 313 19.89 -34.03 29.85
C ILE A 313 20.95 -32.93 29.94
N ASN A 314 20.90 -31.93 29.05
CA ASN A 314 21.83 -30.80 29.08
C ASN A 314 21.63 -29.88 30.31
N GLU A 315 20.38 -29.66 30.75
CA GLU A 315 20.11 -28.91 31.99
C GLU A 315 20.63 -29.66 33.22
N GLN A 316 20.44 -30.98 33.29
CA GLN A 316 20.96 -31.78 34.40
C GLN A 316 22.50 -31.81 34.43
N ASP A 317 23.18 -31.81 33.28
CA ASP A 317 24.64 -31.75 33.19
C ASP A 317 25.21 -30.36 33.55
N GLU A 318 24.49 -29.28 33.24
CA GLU A 318 24.83 -27.91 33.66
C GLU A 318 24.71 -27.76 35.19
N ASP A 319 23.62 -28.26 35.78
CA ASP A 319 23.41 -28.23 37.23
C ASP A 319 24.46 -29.06 37.98
N LYS A 320 24.84 -30.23 37.44
CA LYS A 320 25.90 -31.06 38.02
C LYS A 320 27.26 -30.37 37.98
N LYS A 321 27.57 -29.67 36.87
CA LYS A 321 28.79 -28.85 36.75
C LYS A 321 28.79 -27.63 37.67
N GLN A 322 27.64 -27.03 37.94
CA GLN A 322 27.54 -25.94 38.92
C GLN A 322 27.77 -26.44 40.35
N ILE A 323 27.21 -27.60 40.70
CA ILE A 323 27.43 -28.23 42.02
C ILE A 323 28.92 -28.59 42.19
N GLU A 324 29.58 -29.18 41.19
CA GLU A 324 31.02 -29.48 41.24
C GLU A 324 31.91 -28.22 41.34
N ARG A 325 31.49 -27.10 40.75
CA ARG A 325 32.18 -25.81 40.89
C ARG A 325 32.01 -25.22 42.29
N SER A 326 30.85 -25.41 42.91
CA SER A 326 30.56 -24.91 44.26
C SER A 326 31.26 -25.70 45.38
N LEU A 327 31.67 -26.95 45.12
CA LEU A 327 32.42 -27.79 46.08
C LEU A 327 33.94 -27.61 46.01
N LYS A 328 34.45 -26.83 45.04
CA LYS A 328 35.88 -26.51 44.87
C LYS A 328 36.30 -25.17 45.48
N TYR A 329 35.37 -24.47 46.13
CA TYR A 329 35.58 -23.28 46.95
C TYR A 329 35.05 -23.56 48.35
#